data_AF-A0A8T3T0N3-F1
#
_entry.id   AF-A0A8T3T0N3-F1
#
_cell.length_a   1.000
_cell.length_b   1.000
_cell.length_c   1.000
_cell.angle_alpha   90.00
_cell.angle_beta   90.00
_cell.angle_gamma   90.00
#
_symmetry.space_group_name_H-M   'P 1'
#
loop_
_entity.id
_entity.type
_entity.pdbx_description
1 polymer ?
#
loop_
_entity_poly.entity_id
_entity_poly.type
_entity_poly.pdbx_seq_one_letter_code
_entity_poly.pdbx_strand_id
1 'polypeptide(L)'
;MLRESNGLAYLSIYFPEFRQASHWLCTATDRLGEELRNHVNEDGTSVEMSIAYQWLVADEFDATRALLREHGVNMSGADLDDSVTKLYAALAYVLRPDGNWPRLDDGFMGEDHVQRKKLAAAGRALDRPDFVYIATNGRCGQKPDNTSCAFPNAGLYIMRSDWSDDARYLLFDAGPFSGYHGHEDKLSIEVHAYGQSFLIDPGCYAYNTVDPYRAYFISSRAHNTVTVAGLSQVRRWERGNLDPARTTDQQGIWVSSDNFDYAQGIYSDGYGAYAF
;
A
#
# COMPACT_ATOMS: atom_id res chain seq x y z
N MET A 1 15.83 10.19 -1.37
CA MET A 1 15.78 11.19 -0.29
C MET A 1 15.41 10.57 1.06
N LEU A 2 14.31 9.81 1.17
CA LEU A 2 13.91 9.10 2.42
C LEU A 2 15.06 8.33 3.11
N ARG A 3 15.65 7.33 2.44
CA ARG A 3 16.73 6.49 3.04
C ARG A 3 17.98 7.27 3.41
N GLU A 4 18.34 8.29 2.62
CA GLU A 4 19.49 9.15 2.91
C GLU A 4 19.24 9.99 4.16
N SER A 5 18.01 10.49 4.32
CA SER A 5 17.59 11.26 5.49
C SER A 5 17.51 10.38 6.73
N ASN A 6 17.05 9.14 6.60
CA ASN A 6 17.10 8.16 7.68
C ASN A 6 18.56 7.89 8.09
N GLY A 7 19.44 7.57 7.14
CA GLY A 7 20.88 7.40 7.42
C GLY A 7 21.53 8.61 8.09
N LEU A 8 21.14 9.83 7.70
CA LEU A 8 21.61 11.06 8.33
C LEU A 8 21.11 11.20 9.78
N ALA A 9 19.87 10.81 10.07
CA ALA A 9 19.34 10.79 11.44
C ALA A 9 20.14 9.81 12.32
N TYR A 10 20.39 8.59 11.84
CA TYR A 10 21.24 7.60 12.51
C TYR A 10 22.63 8.18 12.83
N LEU A 11 23.32 8.72 11.82
CA LEU A 11 24.64 9.32 12.02
C LEU A 11 24.63 10.44 13.07
N SER A 12 23.58 11.26 13.07
CA SER A 12 23.46 12.41 13.98
C SER A 12 23.21 11.98 15.43
N ILE A 13 22.43 10.90 15.63
CA ILE A 13 22.08 10.39 16.96
C ILE A 13 23.22 9.58 17.55
N TYR A 14 23.86 8.71 16.77
CA TYR A 14 24.92 7.82 17.26
C TYR A 14 26.30 8.48 17.39
N PHE A 15 26.54 9.62 16.70
CA PHE A 15 27.81 10.35 16.78
C PHE A 15 27.60 11.84 17.14
N PRO A 16 27.06 12.13 18.33
CA PRO A 16 26.73 13.51 18.74
C PRO A 16 27.98 14.38 18.99
N GLU A 17 29.18 13.82 19.03
CA GLU A 17 30.44 14.53 19.28
C GLU A 17 30.88 15.39 18.09
N PHE A 18 30.35 15.12 16.90
CA PHE A 18 30.62 15.94 15.73
C PHE A 18 29.97 17.31 15.87
N ARG A 19 30.73 18.37 15.55
CA ARG A 19 30.26 19.76 15.60
C ARG A 19 28.98 20.01 14.78
N GLN A 20 28.72 19.18 13.77
CA GLN A 20 27.60 19.32 12.85
C GLN A 20 26.42 18.39 13.20
N ALA A 21 26.53 17.52 14.22
CA ALA A 21 25.52 16.50 14.51
C ALA A 21 24.11 17.08 14.71
N SER A 22 23.97 18.17 15.47
CA SER A 22 22.67 18.85 15.65
C SER A 22 22.09 19.43 14.36
N HIS A 23 22.95 19.95 13.47
CA HIS A 23 22.51 20.48 12.17
C HIS A 23 22.08 19.35 11.23
N TRP A 24 22.80 18.23 11.23
CA TRP A 24 22.44 17.03 10.47
C TRP A 24 21.13 16.44 10.95
N LEU A 25 20.90 16.38 12.28
CA LEU A 25 19.65 15.88 12.85
C LEU A 25 18.46 16.74 12.39
N CYS A 26 18.58 18.07 12.50
CA CYS A 26 17.56 19.00 12.04
C CYS A 26 17.26 18.82 10.55
N THR A 27 18.30 18.74 9.72
CA THR A 27 18.17 18.50 8.27
C THR A 27 17.48 17.17 7.98
N ALA A 28 17.82 16.12 8.72
CA ALA A 28 17.22 14.80 8.57
C ALA A 28 15.74 14.82 8.93
N THR A 29 15.37 15.38 10.10
CA THR A 29 13.98 15.43 10.56
C THR A 29 13.09 16.30 9.67
N ASP A 30 13.60 17.42 9.16
CA ASP A 30 12.86 18.29 8.23
C ASP A 30 12.56 17.54 6.92
N ARG A 31 13.59 16.91 6.33
CA ARG A 31 13.44 16.11 5.10
C ARG A 31 12.51 14.92 5.30
N LEU A 32 12.64 14.19 6.40
CA LEU A 32 11.75 13.07 6.72
C LEU A 32 10.29 13.55 6.80
N GLY A 33 10.04 14.74 7.34
CA GLY A 33 8.71 15.33 7.39
C GLY A 33 8.18 15.69 6.01
N GLU A 34 9.03 16.17 5.11
CA GLU A 34 8.69 16.40 3.70
C GLU A 34 8.38 15.10 2.96
N GLU A 35 9.24 14.08 3.09
CA GLU A 35 9.04 12.78 2.45
C GLU A 35 7.73 12.13 2.91
N LEU A 36 7.39 12.26 4.19
CA LEU A 36 6.13 11.75 4.72
C LEU A 36 4.92 12.38 4.03
N ARG A 37 4.93 13.71 3.85
CA ARG A 37 3.88 14.44 3.13
C ARG A 37 3.83 14.11 1.64
N ASN A 38 4.98 13.76 1.05
CA ASN A 38 5.08 13.47 -0.39
C ASN A 38 4.73 12.02 -0.73
N HIS A 39 4.87 11.09 0.22
CA HIS A 39 4.74 9.65 -0.05
C HIS A 39 3.54 8.99 0.61
N VAL A 40 2.85 9.66 1.53
CA VAL A 40 1.73 9.11 2.30
C VAL A 40 0.49 9.97 2.10
N ASN A 41 -0.58 9.35 1.61
CA ASN A 41 -1.89 9.97 1.48
C ASN A 41 -2.57 10.14 2.85
N GLU A 42 -3.62 10.95 2.88
CA GLU A 42 -4.39 11.22 4.11
C GLU A 42 -5.00 9.95 4.73
N ASP A 43 -5.42 8.99 3.89
CA ASP A 43 -5.97 7.69 4.33
C ASP A 43 -4.90 6.65 4.72
N GLY A 44 -3.61 6.99 4.62
CA GLY A 44 -2.49 6.12 4.98
C GLY A 44 -1.91 5.28 3.85
N THR A 45 -2.51 5.32 2.66
CA THR A 45 -1.93 4.64 1.50
C THR A 45 -0.74 5.40 0.95
N SER A 46 0.22 4.67 0.39
CA SER A 46 1.37 5.25 -0.29
C SER A 46 0.92 5.81 -1.63
N VAL A 47 1.51 6.95 -2.03
CA VAL A 47 1.26 7.56 -3.34
C VAL A 47 1.49 6.57 -4.50
N GLU A 48 2.38 5.58 -4.34
CA GLU A 48 2.69 4.60 -5.38
C GLU A 48 1.62 3.52 -5.58
N MET A 49 0.60 3.43 -4.72
CA MET A 49 -0.52 2.46 -4.71
C MET A 49 -0.20 0.96 -4.76
N SER A 50 1.05 0.59 -5.05
CA SER A 50 1.53 -0.78 -4.97
C SER A 50 1.67 -1.22 -3.52
N ILE A 51 1.07 -2.36 -3.18
CA ILE A 51 1.05 -2.87 -1.81
C ILE A 51 2.44 -3.29 -1.32
N ALA A 52 3.32 -3.72 -2.22
CA ALA A 52 4.70 -4.02 -1.86
C ALA A 52 5.47 -2.75 -1.45
N TYR A 53 5.22 -1.64 -2.13
CA TYR A 53 5.84 -0.34 -1.84
C TYR A 53 5.22 0.32 -0.62
N GLN A 54 3.91 0.13 -0.38
CA GLN A 54 3.26 0.46 0.89
C GLN A 54 4.03 -0.15 2.07
N TRP A 55 4.36 -1.44 2.00
CA TRP A 55 5.13 -2.12 3.04
C TRP A 55 6.54 -1.55 3.20
N LEU A 56 7.23 -1.27 2.08
CA LEU A 56 8.57 -0.70 2.10
C LEU A 56 8.60 0.66 2.81
N VAL A 57 7.63 1.52 2.49
CA VAL A 57 7.46 2.85 3.08
C VAL A 57 7.11 2.75 4.57
N ALA A 58 6.19 1.84 4.94
CA ALA A 58 5.82 1.59 6.32
C ALA A 58 7.03 1.14 7.17
N ASP A 59 7.80 0.16 6.69
CA ASP A 59 8.95 -0.41 7.41
C ASP A 59 10.07 0.64 7.60
N GLU A 60 10.32 1.46 6.57
CA GLU A 60 11.36 2.51 6.62
C GLU A 60 11.00 3.63 7.62
N PHE A 61 9.74 4.09 7.61
CA PHE A 61 9.30 5.10 8.57
C PHE A 61 9.14 4.53 9.99
N ASP A 62 8.77 3.26 10.15
CA ASP A 62 8.73 2.56 11.45
C ASP A 62 10.11 2.47 12.09
N ALA A 63 11.13 2.09 11.31
CA ALA A 63 12.51 2.07 11.77
C ALA A 63 12.98 3.46 12.22
N THR A 64 12.59 4.50 11.48
CA THR A 64 12.86 5.90 11.85
C THR A 64 12.14 6.27 13.15
N ARG A 65 10.85 5.92 13.26
CA ARG A 65 10.01 6.19 14.45
C ARG A 65 10.61 5.58 15.70
N ALA A 66 11.03 4.32 15.62
CA ALA A 66 11.68 3.62 16.72
C ALA A 66 12.95 4.34 17.18
N LEU A 67 13.84 4.70 16.23
CA LEU A 67 15.07 5.44 16.53
C LEU A 67 14.80 6.76 17.24
N LEU A 68 13.90 7.57 16.68
CA LEU A 68 13.61 8.91 17.19
C LEU A 68 12.95 8.85 18.58
N ARG A 69 12.00 7.91 18.78
CA ARG A 69 11.34 7.70 20.08
C ARG A 69 12.32 7.25 21.16
N GLU A 70 13.20 6.30 20.85
CA GLU A 70 14.21 5.81 21.81
C GLU A 70 15.12 6.93 22.32
N HIS A 71 15.38 7.93 21.49
CA HIS A 71 16.28 9.05 21.80
C HIS A 71 15.55 10.35 22.15
N GLY A 72 14.21 10.32 22.29
CA GLY A 72 13.41 11.51 22.65
C GLY A 72 13.47 12.64 21.62
N VAL A 73 13.69 12.32 20.34
CA VAL A 73 13.74 13.28 19.24
C VAL A 73 12.36 13.38 18.59
N ASN A 74 11.88 14.60 18.37
CA ASN A 74 10.62 14.84 17.67
C ASN A 74 10.90 15.35 16.26
N MET A 75 10.03 14.97 15.31
CA MET A 75 10.04 15.55 13.97
C MET A 75 9.26 16.88 13.93
N SER A 76 9.71 17.78 13.07
CA SER A 76 9.03 19.04 12.77
C SER A 76 7.90 18.81 11.76
N GLY A 77 6.71 19.32 12.07
CA GLY A 77 5.62 19.46 11.09
C GLY A 77 4.96 18.18 10.58
N ALA A 78 5.16 17.04 11.25
CA ALA A 78 4.44 15.79 10.97
C ALA A 78 4.33 14.93 12.24
N ASP A 79 3.19 14.26 12.41
CA ASP A 79 3.01 13.23 13.43
C ASP A 79 3.44 11.87 12.84
N LEU A 80 4.66 11.45 13.16
CA LEU A 80 5.22 10.21 12.65
C LEU A 80 4.50 8.98 13.21
N ASP A 81 4.02 9.04 14.46
CA ASP A 81 3.31 7.92 15.09
C ASP A 81 1.96 7.70 14.38
N ASP A 82 1.19 8.77 14.14
CA ASP A 82 -0.07 8.72 13.38
C ASP A 82 0.16 8.22 11.94
N SER A 83 1.16 8.76 11.27
CA SER A 83 1.44 8.43 9.87
C SER A 83 1.86 6.96 9.69
N VAL A 84 2.74 6.46 10.56
CA VAL A 84 3.14 5.04 10.55
C VAL A 84 1.95 4.15 10.94
N THR A 85 1.10 4.60 11.86
CA THR A 85 -0.15 3.90 12.19
C THR A 85 -1.08 3.76 10.99
N LYS A 86 -1.25 4.82 10.20
CA LYS A 86 -2.06 4.83 8.98
C LYS A 86 -1.46 3.96 7.88
N LEU A 87 -0.13 4.00 7.69
CA LEU A 87 0.59 3.14 6.76
C LEU A 87 0.35 1.65 7.06
N TYR A 88 0.49 1.25 8.34
CA TYR A 88 0.19 -0.11 8.75
C TYR A 88 -1.29 -0.44 8.75
N ALA A 89 -2.20 0.54 8.95
CA ALA A 89 -3.63 0.30 8.80
C ALA A 89 -3.96 -0.14 7.38
N ALA A 90 -3.44 0.53 6.35
CA ALA A 90 -3.64 0.08 4.98
C ALA A 90 -3.15 -1.38 4.77
N LEU A 91 -1.96 -1.72 5.24
CA LEU A 91 -1.43 -3.09 5.17
C LEU A 91 -2.28 -4.10 5.97
N ALA A 92 -2.79 -3.72 7.14
CA ALA A 92 -3.61 -4.61 7.95
C ALA A 92 -4.90 -4.97 7.22
N TYR A 93 -5.62 -3.97 6.74
CA TYR A 93 -6.98 -4.19 6.24
C TYR A 93 -7.01 -4.79 4.82
N VAL A 94 -5.96 -4.59 4.01
CA VAL A 94 -5.79 -5.29 2.72
C VAL A 94 -5.25 -6.72 2.86
N LEU A 95 -4.79 -7.14 4.04
CA LEU A 95 -4.21 -8.47 4.25
C LEU A 95 -5.24 -9.58 3.96
N ARG A 96 -4.97 -10.45 2.99
CA ARG A 96 -5.90 -11.54 2.66
C ARG A 96 -5.94 -12.60 3.79
N PRO A 97 -6.99 -13.43 3.85
CA PRO A 97 -7.12 -14.44 4.91
C PRO A 97 -5.98 -15.46 4.97
N ASP A 98 -5.33 -15.75 3.83
CA ASP A 98 -4.13 -16.60 3.73
C ASP A 98 -2.86 -15.97 4.36
N GLY A 99 -2.92 -14.70 4.78
CA GLY A 99 -1.78 -14.00 5.38
C GLY A 99 -0.83 -13.35 4.38
N ASN A 100 -1.21 -13.32 3.11
CA ASN A 100 -0.48 -12.61 2.08
C ASN A 100 -1.19 -11.32 1.72
N TRP A 101 -0.42 -10.26 1.49
CA TRP A 101 -0.94 -9.08 0.82
C TRP A 101 -1.31 -9.36 -0.65
N PRO A 102 -2.31 -8.66 -1.20
CA PRO A 102 -2.64 -8.71 -2.63
C PRO A 102 -1.47 -8.19 -3.45
N ARG A 103 -1.37 -8.62 -4.71
CA ARG A 103 -0.17 -8.39 -5.55
C ARG A 103 -0.35 -7.27 -6.55
N LEU A 104 -1.30 -6.38 -6.31
CA LEU A 104 -1.60 -5.23 -7.18
C LEU A 104 -0.34 -4.49 -7.61
N ASP A 105 -0.35 -4.05 -8.87
CA ASP A 105 0.75 -3.36 -9.51
C ASP A 105 2.05 -4.20 -9.44
N ASP A 106 3.20 -3.56 -9.22
CA ASP A 106 4.46 -4.25 -8.93
C ASP A 106 4.50 -4.89 -7.52
N GLY A 107 3.39 -5.48 -7.11
CA GLY A 107 3.28 -6.31 -5.92
C GLY A 107 4.03 -7.64 -6.10
N PHE A 108 4.63 -8.11 -5.01
CA PHE A 108 5.27 -9.42 -4.95
C PHE A 108 4.83 -10.15 -3.68
N MET A 109 4.90 -11.49 -3.73
CA MET A 109 4.67 -12.31 -2.54
C MET A 109 5.81 -12.11 -1.56
N GLY A 110 5.45 -11.80 -0.32
CA GLY A 110 6.31 -12.14 0.81
C GLY A 110 6.05 -13.57 1.27
N GLU A 111 6.76 -13.97 2.31
CA GLU A 111 6.42 -15.17 3.07
C GLU A 111 5.35 -14.82 4.12
N ASP A 112 4.25 -15.56 4.12
CA ASP A 112 3.05 -15.38 4.96
C ASP A 112 3.36 -15.04 6.43
N HIS A 113 4.24 -15.83 7.04
CA HIS A 113 4.61 -15.77 8.43
C HIS A 113 5.47 -14.55 8.74
N VAL A 114 6.19 -14.00 7.75
CA VAL A 114 6.96 -12.76 7.90
C VAL A 114 6.00 -11.57 7.94
N GLN A 115 5.02 -11.52 7.02
CA GLN A 115 4.05 -10.43 6.94
C GLN A 115 3.18 -10.35 8.20
N ARG A 116 2.61 -11.48 8.64
CA ARG A 116 1.81 -11.54 9.88
C ARG A 116 2.61 -11.18 11.13
N LYS A 117 3.86 -11.66 11.25
CA LYS A 117 4.71 -11.33 12.41
C LYS A 117 5.04 -9.84 12.45
N LYS A 118 5.40 -9.25 11.31
CA LYS A 118 5.66 -7.81 11.21
C LYS A 118 4.42 -7.00 11.58
N LEU A 119 3.25 -7.35 11.03
CA LEU A 119 2.00 -6.64 11.34
C LEU A 119 1.61 -6.76 12.83
N ALA A 120 1.73 -7.94 13.43
CA ALA A 120 1.47 -8.12 14.85
C ALA A 120 2.45 -7.34 15.74
N ALA A 121 3.72 -7.24 15.34
CA ALA A 121 4.72 -6.44 16.05
C ALA A 121 4.40 -4.95 15.96
N ALA A 122 4.07 -4.45 14.77
CA ALA A 122 3.62 -3.07 14.55
C ALA A 122 2.38 -2.76 15.39
N GLY A 123 1.40 -3.67 15.43
CA GLY A 123 0.21 -3.54 16.28
C GLY A 123 0.51 -3.36 17.76
N ARG A 124 1.53 -4.06 18.29
CA ARG A 124 1.96 -3.88 19.69
C ARG A 124 2.71 -2.57 19.89
N ALA A 125 3.59 -2.20 18.95
CA ALA A 125 4.40 -0.99 19.06
C ALA A 125 3.57 0.30 18.95
N LEU A 126 2.45 0.25 18.22
CA LEU A 126 1.57 1.37 17.92
C LEU A 126 0.27 1.39 18.75
N ASP A 127 0.15 0.48 19.72
CA ASP A 127 -1.08 0.32 20.53
C ASP A 127 -2.36 0.11 19.68
N ARG A 128 -2.22 -0.73 18.65
CA ARG A 128 -3.29 -1.13 17.71
C ARG A 128 -3.63 -2.61 17.91
N PRO A 129 -4.45 -2.95 18.91
CA PRO A 129 -4.82 -4.35 19.19
C PRO A 129 -5.61 -4.99 18.05
N ASP A 130 -6.20 -4.19 17.17
CA ASP A 130 -6.86 -4.64 15.96
C ASP A 130 -5.88 -5.15 14.89
N PHE A 131 -4.70 -4.54 14.76
CA PHE A 131 -3.66 -5.09 13.89
C PHE A 131 -3.20 -6.47 14.35
N VAL A 132 -3.11 -6.69 15.67
CA VAL A 132 -2.80 -8.01 16.25
C VAL A 132 -3.91 -9.01 15.97
N TYR A 133 -5.17 -8.59 16.06
CA TYR A 133 -6.34 -9.40 15.72
C TYR A 133 -6.31 -9.85 14.27
N ILE A 134 -6.11 -8.92 13.35
CA ILE A 134 -6.01 -9.18 11.91
C ILE A 134 -4.83 -10.11 11.60
N ALA A 135 -3.64 -9.78 12.11
CA ALA A 135 -2.43 -10.56 11.89
C ALA A 135 -2.51 -12.00 12.40
N THR A 136 -3.38 -12.27 13.37
CA THR A 136 -3.56 -13.60 13.97
C THR A 136 -4.84 -14.31 13.54
N ASN A 137 -5.59 -13.76 12.57
CA ASN A 137 -6.90 -14.27 12.14
C ASN A 137 -7.88 -14.43 13.32
N GLY A 138 -7.93 -13.40 14.17
CA GLY A 138 -8.86 -13.29 15.28
C GLY A 138 -8.50 -14.05 16.56
N ARG A 139 -7.31 -14.67 16.63
CA ARG A 139 -6.89 -15.43 17.82
C ARG A 139 -6.48 -14.55 19.01
N CYS A 140 -5.87 -13.38 18.76
CA CYS A 140 -5.35 -12.49 19.80
C CYS A 140 -5.58 -11.02 19.44
N GLY A 141 -5.77 -10.13 20.41
CA GLY A 141 -6.02 -8.71 20.15
C GLY A 141 -7.51 -8.36 20.21
N GLN A 142 -7.91 -7.25 19.60
CA GLN A 142 -9.29 -6.76 19.62
C GLN A 142 -9.88 -6.78 18.21
N LYS A 143 -11.07 -7.35 18.05
CA LYS A 143 -11.76 -7.35 16.76
C LYS A 143 -12.03 -5.90 16.30
N PRO A 144 -11.71 -5.53 15.04
CA PRO A 144 -12.15 -4.28 14.45
C PRO A 144 -13.67 -4.14 14.43
N ASP A 145 -14.17 -2.91 14.53
CA ASP A 145 -15.62 -2.63 14.45
C ASP A 145 -16.18 -2.99 13.07
N ASN A 146 -15.42 -2.70 12.00
CA ASN A 146 -15.79 -2.99 10.61
C ASN A 146 -14.89 -4.09 10.02
N THR A 147 -15.46 -4.97 9.21
CA THR A 147 -14.70 -5.96 8.43
C THR A 147 -14.27 -5.39 7.08
N SER A 148 -15.20 -4.74 6.39
CA SER A 148 -14.99 -4.08 5.11
C SER A 148 -14.48 -2.65 5.29
N CYS A 149 -13.68 -2.17 4.37
CA CYS A 149 -13.08 -0.83 4.43
C CYS A 149 -12.77 -0.29 3.04
N ALA A 150 -12.49 1.01 2.98
CA ALA A 150 -12.07 1.69 1.76
C ALA A 150 -10.86 2.58 2.05
N PHE A 151 -9.98 2.70 1.06
CA PHE A 151 -8.89 3.66 0.99
C PHE A 151 -9.12 4.56 -0.22
N PRO A 152 -9.87 5.67 -0.05
CA PRO A 152 -10.32 6.49 -1.17
C PRO A 152 -9.19 7.14 -1.97
N ASN A 153 -8.05 7.49 -1.35
CA ASN A 153 -6.92 8.06 -2.08
C ASN A 153 -6.29 7.03 -3.02
N ALA A 154 -6.27 5.76 -2.60
CA ALA A 154 -5.82 4.66 -3.43
C ALA A 154 -6.91 4.04 -4.31
N GLY A 155 -8.17 4.43 -4.13
CA GLY A 155 -9.34 3.77 -4.74
C GLY A 155 -9.39 2.27 -4.51
N LEU A 156 -8.91 1.80 -3.34
CA LEU A 156 -8.96 0.39 -2.96
C LEU A 156 -10.17 0.14 -2.06
N TYR A 157 -10.99 -0.82 -2.44
CA TYR A 157 -12.19 -1.20 -1.70
C TYR A 157 -12.13 -2.66 -1.31
N ILE A 158 -12.27 -2.95 -0.02
CA ILE A 158 -12.09 -4.27 0.55
C ILE A 158 -13.42 -4.69 1.16
N MET A 159 -14.01 -5.75 0.60
CA MET A 159 -15.22 -6.38 1.09
C MET A 159 -14.86 -7.69 1.77
N ARG A 160 -15.26 -7.86 3.04
CA ARG A 160 -14.83 -8.99 3.87
C ARG A 160 -15.94 -9.48 4.79
N SER A 161 -16.16 -10.79 4.84
CA SER A 161 -17.16 -11.39 5.74
C SER A 161 -16.73 -11.38 7.21
N ASP A 162 -15.47 -11.70 7.49
CA ASP A 162 -14.89 -11.83 8.83
C ASP A 162 -13.36 -11.94 8.72
N TRP A 163 -12.67 -12.22 9.84
CA TRP A 163 -11.21 -12.28 9.91
C TRP A 163 -10.66 -13.71 10.08
N SER A 164 -11.47 -14.75 9.84
CA SER A 164 -11.04 -16.15 9.92
C SER A 164 -10.25 -16.58 8.68
N ASP A 165 -9.63 -17.76 8.73
CA ASP A 165 -8.92 -18.37 7.58
C ASP A 165 -9.86 -18.62 6.38
N ASP A 166 -11.15 -18.83 6.63
CA ASP A 166 -12.18 -19.15 5.63
C ASP A 166 -12.92 -17.91 5.10
N ALA A 167 -12.55 -16.71 5.56
CA ALA A 167 -13.24 -15.47 5.23
C ALA A 167 -13.36 -15.27 3.71
N ARG A 168 -14.53 -14.78 3.29
CA ARG A 168 -14.73 -14.29 1.93
C ARG A 168 -14.16 -12.89 1.86
N TYR A 169 -13.26 -12.68 0.92
CA TYR A 169 -12.49 -11.46 0.69
C TYR A 169 -12.59 -11.11 -0.79
N LEU A 170 -12.95 -9.87 -1.07
CA LEU A 170 -12.85 -9.27 -2.38
C LEU A 170 -12.12 -7.94 -2.24
N LEU A 171 -11.10 -7.74 -3.05
CA LEU A 171 -10.51 -6.44 -3.29
C LEU A 171 -10.98 -5.95 -4.65
N PHE A 172 -11.35 -4.68 -4.72
CA PHE A 172 -11.65 -3.96 -5.96
C PHE A 172 -10.73 -2.73 -6.07
N ASP A 173 -9.96 -2.66 -7.16
CA ASP A 173 -9.09 -1.53 -7.46
C ASP A 173 -9.78 -0.60 -8.47
N ALA A 174 -10.26 0.54 -8.00
CA ALA A 174 -10.67 1.67 -8.83
C ALA A 174 -9.82 2.92 -8.53
N GLY A 175 -8.55 2.67 -8.26
CA GLY A 175 -7.55 3.66 -7.93
C GLY A 175 -7.03 4.46 -9.11
N PRO A 176 -6.27 5.52 -8.80
CA PRO A 176 -5.49 6.24 -9.78
C PRO A 176 -4.39 5.37 -10.42
N PHE A 177 -3.73 5.87 -11.46
CA PHE A 177 -2.60 5.14 -12.06
C PHE A 177 -1.36 5.28 -11.17
N SER A 178 -0.78 4.15 -10.79
CA SER A 178 0.27 4.03 -9.78
C SER A 178 1.69 4.37 -10.31
N GLY A 179 1.76 5.30 -11.27
CA GLY A 179 2.99 5.75 -11.90
C GLY A 179 3.83 4.64 -12.53
N TYR A 180 5.13 4.60 -12.22
CA TYR A 180 6.05 3.65 -12.83
C TYR A 180 5.74 2.19 -12.50
N HIS A 181 5.27 1.94 -11.28
CA HIS A 181 4.93 0.62 -10.77
C HIS A 181 3.49 0.21 -11.12
N GLY A 182 2.67 1.16 -11.58
CA GLY A 182 1.27 0.96 -11.92
C GLY A 182 1.02 0.04 -13.13
N HIS A 183 0.01 -0.81 -13.04
CA HIS A 183 -0.48 -1.64 -14.13
C HIS A 183 -1.68 -0.99 -14.83
N GLU A 184 -2.02 -1.49 -16.02
CA GLU A 184 -3.22 -1.11 -16.77
C GLU A 184 -4.41 -1.97 -16.35
N ASP A 185 -4.78 -1.89 -15.08
CA ASP A 185 -5.54 -2.92 -14.36
C ASP A 185 -6.76 -2.37 -13.62
N LYS A 186 -7.24 -1.17 -13.92
CA LYS A 186 -8.32 -0.59 -13.11
C LYS A 186 -9.63 -1.27 -13.33
N LEU A 187 -10.44 -1.18 -12.29
CA LEU A 187 -11.65 -1.95 -12.08
C LEU A 187 -11.38 -3.46 -11.94
N SER A 188 -10.13 -3.86 -11.68
CA SER A 188 -9.80 -5.26 -11.42
C SER A 188 -10.29 -5.70 -10.04
N ILE A 189 -10.43 -7.02 -9.91
CA ILE A 189 -10.76 -7.68 -8.65
C ILE A 189 -9.77 -8.79 -8.30
N GLU A 190 -9.50 -8.93 -7.00
CA GLU A 190 -8.93 -10.14 -6.41
C GLU A 190 -9.99 -10.79 -5.49
N VAL A 191 -10.08 -12.12 -5.50
CA VAL A 191 -11.06 -12.88 -4.71
C VAL A 191 -10.37 -14.03 -3.99
N HIS A 192 -10.55 -14.08 -2.68
CA HIS A 192 -10.15 -15.18 -1.80
C HIS A 192 -11.35 -15.63 -0.96
N ALA A 193 -11.60 -16.92 -0.85
CA ALA A 193 -12.67 -17.44 -0.01
C ALA A 193 -12.37 -18.89 0.41
N TYR A 194 -12.83 -19.29 1.60
CA TYR A 194 -12.76 -20.70 2.04
C TYR A 194 -11.34 -21.28 1.95
N GLY A 195 -10.34 -20.51 2.40
CA GLY A 195 -8.94 -20.91 2.40
C GLY A 195 -8.25 -20.94 1.03
N GLN A 196 -8.88 -20.43 -0.04
CA GLN A 196 -8.30 -20.46 -1.39
C GLN A 196 -8.47 -19.14 -2.15
N SER A 197 -7.43 -18.75 -2.90
CA SER A 197 -7.50 -17.67 -3.90
C SER A 197 -8.14 -18.18 -5.19
N PHE A 198 -9.19 -17.50 -5.66
CA PHE A 198 -9.90 -17.82 -6.91
C PHE A 198 -9.51 -16.88 -8.05
N LEU A 199 -9.46 -15.57 -7.79
CA LEU A 199 -9.00 -14.55 -8.71
C LEU A 199 -7.81 -13.85 -8.09
N ILE A 200 -6.67 -13.89 -8.77
CA ILE A 200 -5.41 -13.30 -8.31
C ILE A 200 -4.92 -12.27 -9.31
N ASP A 201 -4.11 -11.34 -8.80
CA ASP A 201 -3.26 -10.50 -9.62
C ASP A 201 -1.96 -11.25 -9.98
N PRO A 202 -1.45 -11.15 -11.21
CA PRO A 202 -0.17 -11.75 -11.58
C PRO A 202 1.03 -11.15 -10.83
N GLY A 203 0.91 -9.92 -10.34
CA GLY A 203 1.98 -9.12 -9.76
C GLY A 203 3.05 -8.71 -10.77
N CYS A 204 4.21 -8.32 -10.25
CA CYS A 204 5.29 -7.72 -11.03
C CYS A 204 5.83 -8.60 -12.19
N TYR A 205 5.86 -9.93 -12.00
CA TYR A 205 6.62 -10.89 -12.84
C TYR A 205 8.13 -10.59 -12.92
N ALA A 206 8.54 -9.50 -13.57
CA ALA A 206 9.93 -9.07 -13.72
C ALA A 206 10.01 -7.56 -13.99
N TYR A 207 11.04 -6.88 -13.51
CA TYR A 207 11.26 -5.45 -13.83
C TYR A 207 11.91 -5.21 -15.20
N ASN A 208 12.38 -6.27 -15.88
CA ASN A 208 13.11 -6.14 -17.14
C ASN A 208 12.17 -5.73 -18.28
N THR A 209 12.24 -4.47 -18.69
CA THR A 209 11.42 -3.93 -19.79
C THR A 209 11.80 -4.48 -21.17
N VAL A 210 12.97 -5.11 -21.30
CA VAL A 210 13.38 -5.80 -22.53
C VAL A 210 12.74 -7.18 -22.63
N ASP A 211 12.26 -7.75 -21.53
CA ASP A 211 11.51 -9.00 -21.55
C ASP A 211 10.10 -8.74 -22.12
N PRO A 212 9.73 -9.34 -23.28
CA PRO A 212 8.42 -9.12 -23.88
C PRO A 212 7.25 -9.54 -22.97
N TYR A 213 7.45 -10.46 -22.02
CA TYR A 213 6.40 -10.88 -21.09
C TYR A 213 6.03 -9.78 -20.09
N ARG A 214 6.95 -8.86 -19.77
CA ARG A 214 6.65 -7.74 -18.87
C ARG A 214 5.53 -6.87 -19.44
N ALA A 215 5.49 -6.66 -20.76
CA ALA A 215 4.41 -5.89 -21.39
C ALA A 215 3.05 -6.58 -21.20
N TYR A 216 3.01 -7.92 -21.27
CA TYR A 216 1.78 -8.67 -21.01
C TYR A 216 1.33 -8.52 -19.55
N PHE A 217 2.25 -8.74 -18.60
CA PHE A 217 1.93 -8.74 -17.16
C PHE A 217 1.45 -7.41 -16.61
N ILE A 218 1.84 -6.28 -17.20
CA ILE A 218 1.32 -4.95 -16.79
C ILE A 218 0.14 -4.46 -17.63
N SER A 219 -0.32 -5.25 -18.60
CA SER A 219 -1.47 -4.91 -19.45
C SER A 219 -2.78 -5.45 -18.86
N SER A 220 -3.92 -4.87 -19.23
CA SER A 220 -5.24 -5.34 -18.77
C SER A 220 -5.51 -6.81 -19.06
N ARG A 221 -4.85 -7.38 -20.08
CA ARG A 221 -5.02 -8.78 -20.50
C ARG A 221 -4.51 -9.81 -19.49
N ALA A 222 -3.69 -9.38 -18.52
CA ALA A 222 -3.20 -10.22 -17.44
C ALA A 222 -4.03 -10.08 -16.15
N HIS A 223 -5.03 -9.20 -16.12
CA HIS A 223 -5.77 -8.82 -14.92
C HIS A 223 -7.26 -9.17 -15.02
N ASN A 224 -7.92 -9.27 -13.87
CA ASN A 224 -9.37 -9.56 -13.78
C ASN A 224 -10.21 -8.31 -14.05
N THR A 225 -10.02 -7.68 -15.20
CA THR A 225 -10.73 -6.47 -15.64
C THR A 225 -11.20 -6.60 -17.09
N VAL A 226 -11.91 -5.57 -17.59
CA VAL A 226 -12.46 -5.55 -18.94
C VAL A 226 -11.41 -5.08 -19.95
N THR A 227 -11.34 -5.79 -21.08
CA THR A 227 -10.67 -5.32 -22.31
C THR A 227 -11.72 -4.94 -23.36
N VAL A 228 -11.46 -3.91 -24.16
CA VAL A 228 -12.35 -3.49 -25.26
C VAL A 228 -11.75 -3.90 -26.59
N ALA A 229 -12.46 -4.73 -27.36
CA ALA A 229 -11.98 -5.27 -28.64
C ALA A 229 -10.59 -5.96 -28.56
N GLY A 230 -10.26 -6.55 -27.40
CA GLY A 230 -8.97 -7.19 -27.14
C GLY A 230 -7.81 -6.23 -26.83
N LEU A 231 -8.09 -4.92 -26.74
CA LEU A 231 -7.16 -3.86 -26.38
C LEU A 231 -7.17 -3.62 -24.86
N SER A 232 -6.03 -3.17 -24.34
CA SER A 232 -5.85 -2.88 -22.91
C SER A 232 -6.13 -1.41 -22.63
N GLN A 233 -6.39 -1.08 -21.37
CA GLN A 233 -6.28 0.28 -20.83
C GLN A 233 -4.88 0.86 -21.16
N VAL A 234 -4.78 2.17 -21.39
CA VAL A 234 -3.52 2.85 -21.77
C VAL A 234 -3.31 4.20 -21.08
N ARG A 235 -3.14 4.20 -19.76
CA ARG A 235 -2.81 5.42 -18.99
C ARG A 235 -1.31 5.73 -18.94
N ARG A 236 -0.44 4.72 -19.01
CA ARG A 236 1.02 4.86 -18.91
C ARG A 236 1.62 5.79 -19.97
N TRP A 237 1.00 5.90 -21.14
CA TRP A 237 1.50 6.71 -22.25
C TRP A 237 1.31 8.21 -22.04
N GLU A 238 0.38 8.60 -21.17
CA GLU A 238 0.24 9.98 -20.75
C GLU A 238 1.26 10.26 -19.65
N ARG A 239 2.30 11.04 -19.97
CA ARG A 239 3.40 11.35 -19.04
C ARG A 239 2.93 11.96 -17.72
N GLY A 240 1.79 12.64 -17.71
CA GLY A 240 1.19 13.18 -16.48
C GLY A 240 0.82 12.10 -15.47
N ASN A 241 0.50 10.89 -15.94
CA ASN A 241 0.12 9.77 -15.08
C ASN A 241 1.32 9.07 -14.45
N LEU A 242 2.54 9.35 -14.91
CA LEU A 242 3.77 8.81 -14.28
C LEU A 242 4.10 9.49 -12.95
N ASP A 243 3.42 10.60 -12.62
CA ASP A 243 3.49 11.27 -11.32
C ASP A 243 2.29 10.82 -10.47
N PRO A 244 2.47 9.87 -9.53
CA PRO A 244 1.37 9.33 -8.73
C PRO A 244 0.68 10.40 -7.87
N ALA A 245 1.38 11.51 -7.56
CA ALA A 245 0.82 12.62 -6.82
C ALA A 245 -0.20 13.45 -7.63
N ARG A 246 -0.28 13.26 -8.96
CA ARG A 246 -1.17 14.00 -9.87
C ARG A 246 -2.34 13.17 -10.38
N THR A 247 -2.27 11.86 -10.23
CA THR A 247 -3.36 10.95 -10.60
C THR A 247 -4.37 10.94 -9.45
N THR A 248 -5.32 11.89 -9.44
CA THR A 248 -6.27 12.04 -8.32
C THR A 248 -7.73 12.09 -8.75
N ASP A 249 -8.01 12.12 -10.05
CA ASP A 249 -9.37 12.32 -10.55
C ASP A 249 -10.10 10.98 -10.70
N GLN A 250 -10.59 10.45 -9.58
CA GLN A 250 -11.45 9.26 -9.57
C GLN A 250 -12.68 9.49 -8.68
N GLN A 251 -13.86 9.26 -9.25
CA GLN A 251 -15.15 9.32 -8.57
C GLN A 251 -15.59 7.90 -8.23
N GLY A 252 -15.08 7.38 -7.10
CA GLY A 252 -15.53 6.12 -6.55
C GLY A 252 -16.76 6.29 -5.65
N ILE A 253 -17.66 5.32 -5.67
CA ILE A 253 -18.73 5.21 -4.65
C ILE A 253 -18.39 4.03 -3.76
N TRP A 254 -18.44 4.25 -2.45
CA TRP A 254 -18.33 3.19 -1.45
C TRP A 254 -19.49 3.26 -0.47
N VAL A 255 -20.16 2.12 -0.28
CA VAL A 255 -21.17 1.93 0.75
C VAL A 255 -20.88 0.61 1.45
N SER A 256 -20.79 0.64 2.77
CA SER A 256 -20.67 -0.57 3.59
C SER A 256 -21.74 -0.54 4.68
N SER A 257 -22.37 -1.69 4.90
CA SER A 257 -23.45 -1.86 5.87
C SER A 257 -23.53 -3.32 6.33
N ASP A 258 -24.32 -3.58 7.36
CA ASP A 258 -24.55 -4.94 7.87
C ASP A 258 -25.15 -5.90 6.82
N ASN A 259 -25.79 -5.38 5.75
CA ASN A 259 -26.49 -6.18 4.75
C ASN A 259 -25.67 -6.40 3.47
N PHE A 260 -24.94 -5.39 3.03
CA PHE A 260 -24.15 -5.43 1.79
C PHE A 260 -23.04 -4.38 1.80
N ASP A 261 -22.02 -4.69 1.02
CA ASP A 261 -21.01 -3.76 0.56
C ASP A 261 -21.22 -3.45 -0.93
N TYR A 262 -20.95 -2.23 -1.34
CA TYR A 262 -21.05 -1.77 -2.71
C TYR A 262 -19.89 -0.83 -3.02
N ALA A 263 -19.19 -1.13 -4.11
CA ALA A 263 -18.15 -0.28 -4.68
C ALA A 263 -18.45 0.01 -6.14
N GLN A 264 -18.17 1.22 -6.58
CA GLN A 264 -18.22 1.64 -7.98
C GLN A 264 -16.96 2.40 -8.33
N GLY A 265 -16.42 2.16 -9.53
CA GLY A 265 -15.38 2.96 -10.15
C GLY A 265 -15.69 3.21 -11.62
N ILE A 266 -15.05 4.22 -12.22
CA ILE A 266 -15.20 4.54 -13.64
C ILE A 266 -13.81 4.66 -14.26
N TYR A 267 -13.57 3.90 -15.32
CA TYR A 267 -12.43 4.09 -16.21
C TYR A 267 -12.90 4.84 -17.45
N SER A 268 -12.45 6.09 -17.60
CA SER A 268 -12.84 6.98 -18.71
C SER A 268 -11.74 7.18 -19.76
N ASP A 269 -10.56 6.59 -19.56
CA ASP A 269 -9.43 6.75 -20.47
C ASP A 269 -9.51 5.79 -21.67
N GLY A 270 -8.50 5.87 -22.54
CA GLY A 270 -8.46 5.14 -23.81
C GLY A 270 -8.11 3.66 -23.66
N TYR A 271 -8.46 2.89 -24.69
CA TYR A 271 -7.99 1.52 -24.89
C TYR A 271 -7.08 1.46 -26.11
N GLY A 272 -5.97 0.73 -26.03
CA GLY A 272 -4.94 0.68 -27.06
C GLY A 272 -4.15 -0.63 -27.11
N ALA A 273 -3.36 -0.78 -28.17
CA ALA A 273 -2.43 -1.90 -28.32
C ALA A 273 -1.27 -1.73 -27.34
N TYR A 274 -1.09 -2.66 -26.41
CA TYR A 274 -0.09 -2.50 -25.36
C TYR A 274 1.23 -3.19 -25.72
N ALA A 275 2.28 -2.40 -25.90
CA ALA A 275 3.65 -2.84 -26.09
C ALA A 275 4.60 -1.73 -25.58
N PHE A 276 5.82 -2.11 -25.21
CA PHE A 276 6.91 -1.17 -24.94
C PHE A 276 7.51 -0.60 -26.22
#